data_AF-A0A382Y0X2-F1
#
_entry.id   AF-A0A382Y0X2-F1
#
_cell.length_a   1.000
_cell.length_b   1.000
_cell.length_c   1.000
_cell.angle_alpha   90.00
_cell.angle_beta   90.00
_cell.angle_gamma   90.00
#
_symmetry.space_group_name_H-M   'P 1'
#
loop_
_entity.id
_entity.type
_entity.pdbx_description
1 polymer ?
#
loop_
_entity_poly.entity_id
_entity_poly.type
_entity_poly.pdbx_seq_one_letter_code
_entity_poly.pdbx_strand_id
1 'polypeptide(L)'
;PSAVDNPDLSADELGALQADRQLRNETITRSELAAVARNVTDAAGLRALGPWRLLATTEAGDAQAQAAADVLAHPDLGFASSADYKLLDTYTMGGKPSLTDDPNRWDRISHWITSSARLTHPTRYTVVQLQGVLRQEVAAGEAPPRPVVDPVEPVVSVVMIRDLGWVRLRPALVTIGSLLVFLALCYWLHVRDKELMERRREFETSRA
;
A
#
# COMPACT_ATOMS: atom_id res chain seq x y z
N PRO A 1 9.67 -29.58 -16.25
CA PRO A 1 10.26 -30.77 -15.59
C PRO A 1 10.39 -31.87 -16.64
N SER A 2 11.64 -32.18 -16.99
CA SER A 2 11.90 -33.27 -17.91
C SER A 2 12.07 -34.59 -17.15
N ALA A 3 11.95 -35.71 -17.86
CA ALA A 3 12.28 -37.03 -17.32
C ALA A 3 13.76 -37.13 -16.91
N VAL A 4 14.63 -36.27 -17.45
CA VAL A 4 16.04 -36.16 -17.06
C VAL A 4 16.20 -35.51 -15.68
N ASP A 5 15.35 -34.53 -15.36
CA ASP A 5 15.38 -33.83 -14.07
C ASP A 5 14.73 -34.63 -12.93
N ASN A 6 13.91 -35.64 -13.24
CA ASN A 6 13.15 -36.44 -12.27
C ASN A 6 13.13 -37.93 -12.69
N PRO A 7 14.25 -38.65 -12.55
CA PRO A 7 14.37 -40.02 -13.03
C PRO A 7 13.52 -41.03 -12.23
N ASP A 8 13.11 -40.67 -11.02
CA ASP A 8 12.40 -41.57 -10.09
C ASP A 8 10.88 -41.57 -10.29
N LEU A 9 10.34 -40.67 -11.12
CA LEU A 9 8.90 -40.52 -11.34
C LEU A 9 8.44 -41.37 -12.53
N SER A 10 7.29 -42.03 -12.37
CA SER A 10 6.61 -42.69 -13.49
C SER A 10 6.15 -41.67 -14.55
N ALA A 11 5.88 -42.14 -15.78
CA ALA A 11 5.41 -41.28 -16.87
C ALA A 11 4.11 -40.53 -16.51
N ASP A 12 3.21 -41.20 -15.77
CA ASP A 12 1.94 -40.62 -15.33
C ASP A 12 2.15 -39.55 -14.24
N GLU A 13 3.04 -39.78 -13.29
CA GLU A 13 3.40 -38.79 -12.26
C GLU A 13 4.12 -37.58 -12.87
N LEU A 14 4.99 -37.82 -13.87
CA LEU A 14 5.65 -36.74 -14.61
C LEU A 14 4.63 -35.90 -15.38
N GLY A 15 3.64 -36.53 -16.01
CA GLY A 15 2.55 -35.86 -16.71
C GLY A 15 1.70 -35.00 -15.77
N ALA A 16 1.33 -35.54 -14.60
CA ALA A 16 0.61 -34.79 -13.57
C ALA A 16 1.41 -33.57 -13.07
N LEU A 17 2.71 -33.72 -12.88
CA LEU A 17 3.60 -32.64 -12.41
C LEU A 17 3.78 -31.56 -13.49
N GLN A 18 3.88 -31.95 -14.76
CA GLN A 18 3.89 -31.01 -15.89
C GLN A 18 2.58 -30.23 -15.98
N ALA A 19 1.44 -30.90 -15.81
CA ALA A 19 0.12 -30.26 -15.80
C ALA A 19 -0.03 -29.26 -14.62
N ASP A 20 0.38 -29.62 -13.40
CA ASP A 20 0.37 -28.67 -12.26
C ASP A 20 1.28 -27.45 -12.53
N ARG A 21 2.46 -27.65 -13.11
CA ARG A 21 3.34 -26.52 -13.46
C ARG A 21 2.77 -25.65 -14.57
N GLN A 22 2.14 -26.25 -15.57
CA GLN A 22 1.49 -25.50 -16.64
C GLN A 22 0.36 -24.64 -16.08
N LEU A 23 -0.50 -25.23 -15.24
CA LEU A 23 -1.59 -24.51 -14.58
C LEU A 23 -1.06 -23.35 -13.71
N ARG A 24 0.03 -23.55 -12.97
CA ARG A 24 0.68 -22.46 -12.21
C ARG A 24 1.14 -21.32 -13.11
N ASN A 25 1.76 -21.64 -14.24
CA ASN A 25 2.24 -20.64 -15.18
C ASN A 25 1.09 -19.87 -15.85
N GLU A 26 -0.04 -20.52 -16.09
CA GLU A 26 -1.23 -19.89 -16.67
C GLU A 26 -1.99 -19.02 -15.65
N THR A 27 -1.95 -19.39 -14.38
CA THR A 27 -2.71 -18.69 -13.33
C THR A 27 -1.89 -17.57 -12.68
N ILE A 28 -0.58 -17.46 -12.94
CA ILE A 28 0.29 -16.47 -12.28
C ILE A 28 -0.09 -15.03 -12.67
N THR A 29 -0.21 -14.15 -11.68
CA THR A 29 -0.55 -12.73 -11.93
C THR A 29 0.70 -11.90 -12.19
N ARG A 30 0.55 -10.70 -12.76
CA ARG A 30 1.70 -9.81 -13.00
C ARG A 30 2.29 -9.34 -11.67
N SER A 31 1.44 -9.12 -10.68
CA SER A 31 1.84 -8.72 -9.33
C SER A 31 2.62 -9.82 -8.61
N GLU A 32 2.23 -11.09 -8.82
CA GLU A 32 2.98 -12.26 -8.33
C GLU A 32 4.33 -12.38 -9.04
N LEU A 33 4.35 -12.20 -10.36
CA LEU A 33 5.60 -12.22 -11.15
C LEU A 33 6.54 -11.09 -10.72
N ALA A 34 6.04 -9.88 -10.46
CA ALA A 34 6.82 -8.74 -10.00
C ALA A 34 7.42 -8.93 -8.60
N ALA A 35 6.83 -9.80 -7.77
CA ALA A 35 7.36 -10.14 -6.46
C ALA A 35 8.59 -11.06 -6.55
N VAL A 36 8.63 -11.95 -7.53
CA VAL A 36 9.72 -12.92 -7.72
C VAL A 36 10.80 -12.39 -8.69
N ALA A 37 10.37 -11.84 -9.82
CA ALA A 37 11.24 -11.45 -10.93
C ALA A 37 10.81 -10.07 -11.48
N ARG A 38 11.14 -9.02 -10.72
CA ARG A 38 10.83 -7.62 -11.09
C ARG A 38 11.50 -7.20 -12.40
N ASN A 39 12.73 -7.66 -12.64
CA ASN A 39 13.46 -7.40 -13.88
C ASN A 39 12.72 -7.89 -15.14
N VAL A 40 12.01 -9.02 -15.06
CA VAL A 40 11.24 -9.58 -16.18
C VAL A 40 9.99 -8.74 -16.44
N THR A 41 9.28 -8.34 -15.39
CA THR A 41 8.09 -7.47 -15.51
C THR A 41 8.47 -6.08 -16.02
N ASP A 42 9.62 -5.56 -15.60
CA ASP A 42 10.17 -4.29 -16.08
C ASP A 42 10.60 -4.36 -17.55
N ALA A 43 11.34 -5.41 -17.93
CA ALA A 43 11.77 -5.63 -19.32
C ALA A 43 10.58 -5.82 -20.28
N ALA A 44 9.49 -6.42 -19.79
CA ALA A 44 8.24 -6.55 -20.53
C ALA A 44 7.38 -5.27 -20.55
N GLY A 45 7.81 -4.20 -19.88
CA GLY A 45 7.06 -2.94 -19.80
C GLY A 45 5.78 -3.02 -18.96
N LEU A 46 5.62 -4.05 -18.13
CA LEU A 46 4.42 -4.29 -17.33
C LEU A 46 4.40 -3.50 -16.02
N ARG A 47 5.52 -2.86 -15.66
CA ARG A 47 5.67 -2.08 -14.42
C ARG A 47 4.75 -0.87 -14.35
N ALA A 48 4.49 -0.23 -15.48
CA ALA A 48 3.73 1.00 -15.56
C ALA A 48 2.68 0.93 -16.66
N LEU A 49 1.41 1.04 -16.28
CA LEU A 49 0.28 1.18 -17.18
C LEU A 49 -0.16 2.65 -17.20
N GLY A 50 0.54 3.48 -17.99
CA GLY A 50 0.37 4.93 -17.96
C GLY A 50 0.76 5.51 -16.59
N PRO A 51 -0.15 6.20 -15.87
CA PRO A 51 0.15 6.74 -14.54
C PRO A 51 0.10 5.69 -13.41
N TRP A 52 -0.33 4.47 -13.71
CA TRP A 52 -0.49 3.39 -12.74
C TRP A 52 0.78 2.55 -12.65
N ARG A 53 1.30 2.37 -11.45
CA ARG A 53 2.42 1.48 -11.17
C ARG A 53 1.90 0.14 -10.64
N LEU A 54 2.34 -0.96 -11.23
CA LEU A 54 2.11 -2.30 -10.73
C LEU A 54 2.77 -2.47 -9.35
N LEU A 55 2.04 -3.00 -8.39
CA LEU A 55 2.56 -3.38 -7.08
C LEU A 55 2.83 -4.87 -7.04
N ALA A 56 4.03 -5.25 -6.60
CA ALA A 56 4.30 -6.65 -6.28
C ALA A 56 3.40 -7.11 -5.12
N THR A 57 3.07 -8.39 -5.04
CA THR A 57 2.26 -8.94 -3.94
C THR A 57 2.86 -8.67 -2.55
N THR A 58 4.19 -8.57 -2.47
CA THR A 58 4.91 -8.17 -1.25
C THR A 58 4.64 -6.74 -0.79
N GLU A 59 4.29 -5.84 -1.71
CA GLU A 59 3.94 -4.44 -1.43
C GLU A 59 2.42 -4.24 -1.35
N ALA A 60 1.65 -5.08 -2.04
CA ALA A 60 0.20 -4.95 -2.21
C ALA A 60 -0.63 -5.55 -1.06
N GLY A 61 -0.02 -6.31 -0.15
CA GLY A 61 -0.74 -7.11 0.86
C GLY A 61 -1.78 -6.33 1.68
N ASP A 62 -1.44 -5.12 2.15
CA ASP A 62 -2.37 -4.24 2.88
C ASP A 62 -3.59 -3.86 2.03
N ALA A 63 -3.34 -3.49 0.77
CA ALA A 63 -4.39 -3.13 -0.18
C ALA A 63 -5.27 -4.33 -0.55
N GLN A 64 -4.67 -5.50 -0.77
CA GLN A 64 -5.41 -6.72 -1.09
C GLN A 64 -6.30 -7.18 0.08
N ALA A 65 -5.80 -7.10 1.31
CA ALA A 65 -6.57 -7.43 2.50
C ALA A 65 -7.75 -6.47 2.71
N GLN A 66 -7.53 -5.17 2.52
CA GLN A 66 -8.60 -4.17 2.62
C GLN A 66 -9.67 -4.36 1.53
N ALA A 67 -9.25 -4.62 0.29
CA ALA A 67 -10.17 -4.88 -0.81
C ALA A 67 -10.99 -6.16 -0.57
N ALA A 68 -10.37 -7.23 -0.09
CA ALA A 68 -11.07 -8.46 0.28
C ALA A 68 -12.14 -8.22 1.36
N ALA A 69 -11.81 -7.45 2.39
CA ALA A 69 -12.76 -7.10 3.44
C ALA A 69 -13.94 -6.27 2.91
N ASP A 70 -13.67 -5.32 2.01
CA ASP A 70 -14.70 -4.45 1.43
C ASP A 70 -15.65 -5.24 0.51
N VAL A 71 -15.13 -6.16 -0.28
CA VAL A 71 -15.93 -7.04 -1.16
C VAL A 71 -16.83 -7.97 -0.36
N LEU A 72 -16.31 -8.58 0.70
CA LEU A 72 -17.10 -9.45 1.58
C LEU A 72 -18.16 -8.69 2.38
N ALA A 73 -17.99 -7.38 2.59
CA ALA A 73 -19.00 -6.52 3.20
C ALA A 73 -20.14 -6.16 2.24
N HIS A 74 -19.97 -6.37 0.94
CA HIS A 74 -20.91 -6.01 -0.13
C HIS A 74 -21.39 -7.28 -0.87
N PRO A 75 -22.37 -8.02 -0.30
CA PRO A 75 -22.86 -9.28 -0.88
C PRO A 75 -23.58 -9.11 -2.22
N ASP A 76 -23.94 -7.89 -2.60
CA ASP A 76 -24.46 -7.51 -3.93
C ASP A 76 -23.46 -7.77 -5.06
N LEU A 77 -22.17 -7.87 -4.76
CA LEU A 77 -21.12 -8.22 -5.72
C LEU A 77 -21.07 -9.74 -6.04
N GLY A 78 -21.88 -10.56 -5.37
CA GLY A 78 -21.97 -12.01 -5.65
C GLY A 78 -20.87 -12.88 -5.03
N PHE A 79 -20.00 -12.30 -4.20
CA PHE A 79 -18.94 -13.02 -3.49
C PHE A 79 -19.34 -13.26 -2.03
N ALA A 80 -19.48 -14.53 -1.62
CA ALA A 80 -19.84 -14.88 -0.25
C ALA A 80 -18.61 -15.26 0.60
N SER A 81 -17.55 -15.73 -0.05
CA SER A 81 -16.33 -16.21 0.58
C SER A 81 -15.08 -15.78 -0.19
N SER A 82 -13.94 -15.74 0.50
CA SER A 82 -12.63 -15.53 -0.11
C SER A 82 -12.22 -16.65 -1.07
N ALA A 83 -12.93 -17.79 -1.07
CA ALA A 83 -12.74 -18.88 -2.02
C ALA A 83 -13.43 -18.63 -3.38
N ASP A 84 -14.37 -17.68 -3.45
CA ASP A 84 -15.19 -17.46 -4.64
C ASP A 84 -14.50 -16.56 -5.68
N TYR A 85 -13.40 -15.91 -5.29
CA TYR A 85 -12.65 -15.00 -6.16
C TYR A 85 -11.14 -15.18 -6.02
N LYS A 86 -10.43 -14.81 -7.09
CA LYS A 86 -8.98 -14.69 -7.10
C LYS A 86 -8.60 -13.22 -7.24
N LEU A 87 -7.67 -12.78 -6.40
CA LEU A 87 -7.00 -11.50 -6.52
C LEU A 87 -6.03 -11.56 -7.70
N LEU A 88 -6.19 -10.64 -8.65
CA LEU A 88 -5.36 -10.53 -9.84
C LEU A 88 -4.21 -9.55 -9.58
N ASP A 89 -4.26 -8.39 -10.22
CA ASP A 89 -3.22 -7.39 -10.15
C ASP A 89 -3.59 -6.21 -9.26
N THR A 90 -2.56 -5.65 -8.61
CA THR A 90 -2.70 -4.42 -7.84
C THR A 90 -1.90 -3.30 -8.47
N TYR A 91 -2.55 -2.15 -8.64
CA TYR A 91 -1.93 -0.97 -9.21
C TYR A 91 -2.04 0.21 -8.23
N THR A 92 -1.07 1.12 -8.25
CA THR A 92 -1.12 2.35 -7.47
C THR A 92 -0.76 3.57 -8.31
N MET A 93 -1.40 4.69 -8.01
CA MET A 93 -1.17 5.98 -8.64
C MET A 93 -1.05 7.08 -7.57
N GLY A 94 -0.16 8.03 -7.81
CA GLY A 94 0.06 9.17 -6.91
C GLY A 94 0.84 8.81 -5.65
N GLY A 95 0.52 9.50 -4.54
CA GLY A 95 1.28 9.36 -3.29
C GLY A 95 2.67 10.01 -3.31
N LYS A 96 3.40 9.84 -2.21
CA LYS A 96 4.79 10.33 -2.09
C LYS A 96 5.71 9.51 -3.01
N PRO A 97 6.75 10.12 -3.59
CA PRO A 97 7.73 9.37 -4.39
C PRO A 97 8.33 8.25 -3.54
N SER A 98 8.36 7.05 -4.11
CA SER A 98 9.04 5.92 -3.49
C SER A 98 10.55 6.05 -3.70
N LEU A 99 11.30 5.37 -2.86
CA LEU A 99 12.71 5.15 -3.08
C LEU A 99 12.90 4.27 -4.33
N THR A 100 13.97 4.51 -5.08
CA THR A 100 14.40 3.64 -6.19
C THR A 100 14.72 2.24 -5.66
N ASP A 101 14.62 1.22 -6.52
CA ASP A 101 14.78 -0.19 -6.15
C ASP A 101 16.18 -0.50 -5.56
N ASP A 102 17.25 0.10 -6.11
CA ASP A 102 18.62 -0.01 -5.60
C ASP A 102 19.19 1.36 -5.19
N PRO A 103 18.78 1.92 -4.04
CA PRO A 103 19.16 3.27 -3.67
C PRO A 103 20.53 3.30 -2.99
N ASN A 104 21.40 4.18 -3.47
CA ASN A 104 22.66 4.47 -2.78
C ASN A 104 22.37 5.20 -1.45
N ARG A 105 23.34 5.24 -0.54
CA ARG A 105 23.22 5.94 0.76
C ARG A 105 22.78 7.40 0.60
N TRP A 106 23.31 8.08 -0.41
CA TRP A 106 22.94 9.46 -0.74
C TRP A 106 21.49 9.60 -1.19
N ASP A 107 20.96 8.64 -1.95
CA ASP A 107 19.55 8.66 -2.38
C ASP A 107 18.62 8.51 -1.18
N ARG A 108 18.99 7.67 -0.20
CA ARG A 108 18.22 7.52 1.04
C ARG A 108 18.19 8.81 1.85
N ILE A 109 19.34 9.46 2.00
CA ILE A 109 19.45 10.73 2.73
C ILE A 109 18.65 11.82 2.02
N SER A 110 18.83 11.96 0.70
CA SER A 110 18.09 12.91 -0.13
C SER A 110 16.58 12.67 -0.06
N HIS A 111 16.14 11.41 -0.16
CA HIS A 111 14.74 11.03 -0.03
C HIS A 111 14.19 11.37 1.36
N TRP A 112 14.96 11.10 2.42
CA TRP A 112 14.56 11.47 3.78
C TRP A 112 14.38 12.98 3.94
N ILE A 113 15.32 13.80 3.46
CA ILE A 113 15.22 15.27 3.52
C ILE A 113 14.02 15.77 2.71
N THR A 114 13.92 15.36 1.45
CA THR A 114 12.85 15.83 0.54
C THR A 114 11.47 15.35 0.95
N SER A 115 11.35 14.14 1.48
CA SER A 115 10.07 13.60 1.97
C SER A 115 9.61 14.25 3.28
N SER A 116 10.56 14.69 4.12
CA SER A 116 10.32 15.42 5.37
C SER A 116 9.96 16.89 5.12
N ALA A 117 10.66 17.54 4.18
CA ALA A 117 10.36 18.92 3.78
C ALA A 117 8.99 19.06 3.07
N ARG A 118 8.45 17.95 2.54
CA ARG A 118 7.15 17.94 1.90
C ARG A 118 6.02 17.90 2.94
N LEU A 119 5.54 19.09 3.30
CA LEU A 119 4.40 19.31 4.20
C LEU A 119 3.08 18.75 3.65
N THR A 120 2.91 18.77 2.32
CA THR A 120 1.69 18.25 1.68
C THR A 120 1.77 16.75 1.44
N HIS A 121 0.65 16.08 1.67
CA HIS A 121 0.50 14.64 1.44
C HIS A 121 -0.38 14.43 0.21
N PRO A 122 0.20 14.13 -0.98
CA PRO A 122 -0.60 13.87 -2.17
C PRO A 122 -1.45 12.61 -1.99
N THR A 123 -2.67 12.63 -2.52
CA THR A 123 -3.60 11.50 -2.48
C THR A 123 -3.01 10.30 -3.21
N ARG A 124 -3.15 9.12 -2.60
CA ARG A 124 -2.74 7.84 -3.20
C ARG A 124 -3.99 7.05 -3.59
N TYR A 125 -4.03 6.63 -4.85
CA TYR A 125 -5.04 5.72 -5.37
C TYR A 125 -4.43 4.33 -5.46
N THR A 126 -5.18 3.31 -5.04
CA THR A 126 -4.79 1.92 -5.20
C THR A 126 -5.97 1.15 -5.76
N VAL A 127 -5.72 0.37 -6.81
CA VAL A 127 -6.73 -0.46 -7.45
C VAL A 127 -6.31 -1.91 -7.26
N VAL A 128 -7.22 -2.72 -6.72
CA VAL A 128 -7.06 -4.17 -6.63
C VAL A 128 -8.07 -4.81 -7.56
N GLN A 129 -7.59 -5.60 -8.51
CA GLN A 129 -8.43 -6.35 -9.42
C GLN A 129 -8.74 -7.73 -8.85
N LEU A 130 -9.98 -8.17 -8.98
CA LEU A 130 -10.45 -9.48 -8.58
C LEU A 130 -11.40 -10.04 -9.64
N GLN A 131 -11.45 -11.36 -9.74
CA GLN A 131 -12.30 -12.06 -10.69
C GLN A 131 -12.84 -13.34 -10.05
N GLY A 132 -14.04 -13.73 -10.44
CA GLY A 132 -14.67 -14.96 -9.97
C GLY A 132 -13.86 -16.21 -10.34
N VAL A 133 -13.98 -17.23 -9.49
CA VAL A 133 -13.29 -18.51 -9.64
C VAL A 133 -14.32 -19.59 -9.97
N LEU A 134 -13.95 -20.52 -10.85
CA LEU A 134 -14.77 -21.68 -11.14
C LEU A 134 -14.97 -22.53 -9.89
N ARG A 135 -16.20 -22.95 -9.63
CA ARG A 135 -16.52 -23.86 -8.52
C ARG A 135 -15.78 -25.19 -8.74
N GLN A 136 -14.82 -25.48 -7.87
CA GLN A 136 -14.09 -26.75 -7.87
C GLN A 136 -14.59 -27.60 -6.70
N GLU A 137 -15.00 -28.84 -7.00
CA GLU A 137 -15.37 -29.80 -5.97
C GLU A 137 -14.09 -30.32 -5.29
N VAL A 138 -14.07 -30.28 -3.96
CA VAL A 138 -12.94 -30.77 -3.17
C VAL A 138 -13.32 -32.12 -2.59
N ALA A 139 -12.61 -33.18 -2.98
CA ALA A 139 -12.76 -34.48 -2.36
C ALA A 139 -12.27 -34.41 -0.90
N ALA A 140 -13.02 -35.02 0.02
CA ALA A 140 -12.69 -35.00 1.44
C ALA A 140 -11.33 -35.68 1.69
N GLY A 141 -10.38 -34.96 2.29
CA GLY A 141 -9.03 -35.46 2.60
C GLY A 141 -7.96 -35.10 1.57
N GLU A 142 -8.33 -34.52 0.43
CA GLU A 142 -7.36 -34.00 -0.55
C GLU A 142 -7.04 -32.52 -0.29
N ALA A 143 -5.85 -32.09 -0.74
CA ALA A 143 -5.49 -30.69 -0.69
C ALA A 143 -6.45 -29.89 -1.58
N PRO A 144 -6.98 -28.73 -1.13
CA PRO A 144 -7.83 -27.89 -1.94
C PRO A 144 -7.15 -27.59 -3.29
N PRO A 145 -7.83 -27.83 -4.42
CA PRO A 145 -7.26 -27.55 -5.72
C PRO A 145 -7.09 -26.03 -5.87
N ARG A 146 -6.13 -25.61 -6.71
CA ARG A 146 -5.83 -24.18 -6.86
C ARG A 146 -7.02 -23.48 -7.53
N PRO A 147 -7.39 -22.28 -7.07
CA PRO A 147 -8.47 -21.52 -7.69
C PRO A 147 -8.10 -21.17 -9.15
N VAL A 148 -8.94 -21.61 -10.09
CA VAL A 148 -8.86 -21.31 -11.52
C VAL A 148 -9.88 -20.22 -11.83
N VAL A 149 -9.40 -19.13 -12.43
CA VAL A 149 -10.20 -17.95 -12.76
C VAL A 149 -11.22 -18.30 -13.86
N ASP A 150 -12.46 -17.85 -13.69
CA ASP A 150 -13.48 -17.97 -14.73
C ASP A 150 -13.30 -16.83 -15.77
N PRO A 151 -12.97 -17.13 -17.04
CA PRO A 151 -12.78 -16.09 -18.06
C PRO A 151 -14.07 -15.41 -18.50
N VAL A 152 -15.24 -15.96 -18.18
CA VAL A 152 -16.55 -15.38 -18.54
C VAL A 152 -16.95 -14.29 -17.54
N GLU A 153 -16.55 -14.43 -16.28
CA GLU A 153 -16.88 -13.48 -15.22
C GLU A 153 -16.09 -12.17 -15.39
N PRO A 154 -16.72 -10.98 -15.26
CA PRO A 154 -16.02 -9.71 -15.37
C PRO A 154 -14.94 -9.51 -14.28
N VAL A 155 -13.89 -8.76 -14.64
CA VAL A 155 -12.89 -8.29 -13.68
C VAL A 155 -13.46 -7.12 -12.88
N VAL A 156 -13.66 -7.34 -11.59
CA VAL A 156 -14.08 -6.31 -10.64
C VAL A 156 -12.85 -5.55 -10.14
N SER A 157 -12.91 -4.22 -10.15
CA SER A 157 -11.80 -3.36 -9.72
C SER A 157 -12.20 -2.57 -8.49
N VAL A 158 -11.62 -2.90 -7.34
CA VAL A 158 -11.85 -2.18 -6.09
C VAL A 158 -10.89 -1.00 -6.03
N VAL A 159 -11.43 0.21 -6.07
CA VAL A 159 -10.66 1.46 -6.06
C VAL A 159 -10.63 2.04 -4.64
N MET A 160 -9.44 2.07 -4.05
CA MET A 160 -9.20 2.65 -2.74
C MET A 160 -8.52 4.01 -2.86
N ILE A 161 -9.02 4.97 -2.07
CA ILE A 161 -8.50 6.34 -2.01
C ILE A 161 -7.92 6.59 -0.63
N ARG A 162 -6.64 6.95 -0.56
CA ARG A 162 -5.96 7.36 0.67
C ARG A 162 -5.60 8.83 0.62
N ASP A 163 -6.46 9.66 1.19
CA ASP A 163 -6.23 11.09 1.40
C ASP A 163 -5.74 11.37 2.83
N LEU A 164 -4.42 11.33 3.03
CA LEU A 164 -3.80 11.70 4.31
C LEU A 164 -3.67 13.20 4.49
N GLY A 165 -3.70 13.99 3.41
CA GLY A 165 -3.54 15.44 3.48
C GLY A 165 -4.70 16.06 4.23
N TRP A 166 -5.92 15.71 3.84
CA TRP A 166 -7.12 16.23 4.48
C TRP A 166 -7.27 15.78 5.95
N VAL A 167 -6.95 14.52 6.23
CA VAL A 167 -7.03 13.97 7.60
C VAL A 167 -6.07 14.67 8.56
N ARG A 168 -4.86 15.05 8.09
CA ARG A 168 -3.83 15.71 8.91
C ARG A 168 -4.01 17.22 9.02
N LEU A 169 -4.70 17.85 8.07
CA LEU A 169 -4.91 19.30 8.06
C LEU A 169 -5.69 19.78 9.29
N ARG A 170 -6.78 19.10 9.63
CA ARG A 170 -7.65 19.47 10.77
C ARG A 170 -6.90 19.55 12.11
N PRO A 171 -6.17 18.51 12.55
CA PRO A 171 -5.40 18.60 13.79
C PRO A 171 -4.25 19.62 13.68
N ALA A 172 -3.61 19.77 12.52
CA ALA A 172 -2.55 20.76 12.33
C ALA A 172 -3.05 22.20 12.55
N LEU A 173 -4.25 22.54 12.06
CA LEU A 173 -4.87 23.84 12.28
C LEU A 173 -5.15 24.10 13.78
N VAL A 174 -5.61 23.07 14.51
CA VAL A 174 -5.81 23.17 15.97
C VAL A 174 -4.48 23.40 16.68
N THR A 175 -3.43 22.67 16.32
CA THR A 175 -2.09 22.85 16.90
C THR A 175 -1.54 24.25 16.65
N ILE A 176 -1.66 24.77 15.41
CA ILE A 176 -1.21 26.12 15.07
C ILE A 176 -2.02 27.17 15.84
N GLY A 177 -3.35 27.02 15.92
CA GLY A 177 -4.21 27.91 16.70
C GLY A 177 -3.83 27.96 18.17
N SER A 178 -3.67 26.80 18.81
CA SER A 178 -3.25 26.70 20.21
C SER A 178 -1.84 27.26 20.45
N LEU A 179 -0.91 27.04 19.51
CA LEU A 179 0.44 27.60 19.59
C LEU A 179 0.43 29.13 19.54
N LEU A 180 -0.38 29.73 18.65
CA LEU A 180 -0.49 31.18 18.55
C LEU A 180 -1.08 31.79 19.83
N VAL A 181 -2.12 31.18 20.40
CA VAL A 181 -2.70 31.61 21.68
C VAL A 181 -1.67 31.50 22.80
N PHE A 182 -0.93 30.39 22.88
CA PHE A 182 0.13 30.20 23.86
C PHE A 182 1.21 31.29 23.74
N LEU A 183 1.70 31.57 22.53
CA LEU A 183 2.70 32.61 22.30
C LEU A 183 2.18 34.00 22.64
N ALA A 184 0.91 34.31 22.35
CA ALA A 184 0.30 35.57 22.74
C ALA A 184 0.25 35.74 24.27
N LEU A 185 -0.11 34.68 25.00
CA LEU A 185 -0.12 34.70 26.48
C LEU A 185 1.29 34.82 27.06
N CYS A 186 2.27 34.09 26.51
CA CYS A 186 3.67 34.23 26.91
C CYS A 186 4.19 35.65 26.67
N TYR A 187 3.85 36.25 25.52
CA TYR A 187 4.22 37.63 25.22
C TYR A 187 3.58 38.61 26.21
N TRP A 188 2.31 38.42 26.55
CA TRP A 188 1.62 39.30 27.48
C TRP A 188 2.17 39.20 28.91
N LEU A 189 2.50 37.98 29.35
CA LEU A 189 3.20 37.76 30.61
C LEU A 189 4.58 38.43 30.62
N HIS A 190 5.32 38.31 29.52
CA HIS A 190 6.65 38.92 29.37
C HIS A 190 6.62 40.44 29.45
N VAL A 191 5.62 41.08 28.83
CA VAL A 191 5.43 42.54 28.93
C VAL A 191 5.10 42.94 30.37
N ARG A 192 4.17 42.24 31.01
CA ARG A 192 3.80 42.49 32.42
C ARG A 192 5.01 42.37 33.35
N ASP A 193 5.83 41.34 33.18
CA ASP A 193 7.01 41.13 34.03
C ASP A 193 8.03 42.26 33.87
N LYS A 194 8.21 42.79 32.65
CA LYS A 194 9.05 43.97 32.41
C LYS A 194 8.53 45.21 33.12
N GLU A 195 7.24 45.50 33.01
CA GLU A 195 6.63 46.65 33.69
C GLU A 195 6.77 46.57 35.22
N LEU A 196 6.61 45.37 35.80
CA LEU A 196 6.80 45.15 37.23
C LEU A 196 8.25 45.33 37.67
N MET A 197 9.21 44.90 36.86
CA MET A 197 10.64 45.12 37.12
C MET A 197 11.00 46.61 37.06
N GLU A 198 10.45 47.37 36.11
CA GLU A 198 10.65 48.82 36.00
C GLU A 198 10.11 49.55 37.23
N ARG A 199 8.85 49.30 37.62
CA ARG A 199 8.25 49.91 38.82
C ARG A 199 9.01 49.57 40.10
N ARG A 200 9.55 48.35 40.23
CA ARG A 200 10.35 47.98 41.40
C ARG A 200 11.66 48.77 41.45
N ARG A 201 12.33 48.95 40.30
CA ARG A 201 13.55 49.77 40.21
C ARG A 201 13.26 51.22 40.61
N GLU A 202 12.19 51.82 40.09
CA GLU A 202 11.77 53.18 40.45
C GLU A 202 11.56 53.32 41.96
N PHE A 203 10.84 52.37 42.58
CA PHE A 203 10.61 52.37 44.01
C PHE A 203 11.91 52.28 44.82
N GLU A 204 12.83 51.38 44.46
CA GLU A 204 14.14 51.23 45.11
C GLU A 204 14.98 52.49 44.96
N THR A 205 15.00 53.12 43.78
CA THR A 205 15.70 54.40 43.55
C THR A 205 15.10 55.57 44.31
N SER A 206 13.78 55.60 44.52
CA SER A 206 13.10 56.65 45.28
C SER A 206 13.31 56.56 46.80
N ARG A 207 13.75 55.38 47.27
CA ARG A 207 13.96 55.08 48.70
C ARG A 207 15.42 55.26 49.13
N ALA A 208 16.36 55.22 48.20
CA ALA A 208 17.79 55.48 48.41
C ALA A 208 18.08 56.99 48.46
#